data_AF-A0A2M8NU40-F1
#
_entry.id   AF-A0A2M8NU40-F1
#
_cell.length_a   1.000
_cell.length_b   1.000
_cell.length_c   1.000
_cell.angle_alpha   90.00
_cell.angle_beta   90.00
_cell.angle_gamma   90.00
#
_symmetry.space_group_name_H-M   'P 1'
#
loop_
_entity.id
_entity.type
_entity.pdbx_description
1 polymer ?
#
loop_
_entity_poly.entity_id
_entity_poly.type
_entity_poly.pdbx_seq_one_letter_code
_entity_poly.pdbx_strand_id
1 'polypeptide(L)'
;MSNRIEIGVFRTSVMERNAQGERFRLFYLSSLFIVFLVLIILIASVINQVFGLVAVNYAVDPDNLVRPIEFESRLANLPDEAIKGFFGETLDEKADRATLIAQVYLYHTLINQVSNKRDAEIPLNELAALPVSEITQRIGGIENISRTLRSAGMNNAMIAALAGNRDLWQLILTPNSRVFEDLTKAELGRVIENTIPREILQLVYENLSPLSDVREMNGIPLRVSIEGSIIPEGWEERSINDLSASERVQLLVENLDHEELLALVYDRVVKEVVLQSWNLDQSIFNRQAIETRVEDALPYGTELRWRSWLSWRFLTGELTKTPATAGIYPAFMGTLWLMFFTILFAFPLGVGAAVYLEEYANDNFINRVIEVNIRNLAGVPSIIYG
;
A
#
# COMPACT_ATOMS: atom_id res chain seq x y z
N MET A 1 -59.36 62.05 -35.71
CA MET A 1 -58.05 62.61 -35.33
C MET A 1 -58.02 62.85 -33.83
N SER A 2 -57.43 61.94 -33.04
CA SER A 2 -56.92 62.28 -31.70
C SER A 2 -55.94 61.18 -31.31
N ASN A 3 -54.64 61.44 -31.51
CA ASN A 3 -53.54 60.56 -31.11
C ASN A 3 -52.53 61.39 -30.32
N ARG A 4 -52.98 61.93 -29.18
CA ARG A 4 -52.15 62.64 -28.19
C ARG A 4 -52.45 62.10 -26.79
N ILE A 5 -52.08 60.85 -26.53
CA ILE A 5 -51.96 60.33 -25.18
C ILE A 5 -50.65 59.52 -25.12
N GLU A 6 -49.83 59.76 -24.09
CA GLU A 6 -48.71 58.94 -23.62
C GLU A 6 -47.35 58.95 -24.38
N ILE A 7 -46.61 60.06 -24.35
CA ILE A 7 -45.15 60.04 -24.60
C ILE A 7 -44.34 60.46 -23.35
N GLY A 8 -44.94 61.21 -22.43
CA GLY A 8 -44.28 61.67 -21.19
C GLY A 8 -44.11 60.59 -20.10
N VAL A 9 -45.13 59.74 -19.91
CA VAL A 9 -45.16 58.67 -18.87
C VAL A 9 -44.21 57.51 -19.22
N PHE A 10 -44.00 57.26 -20.51
CA PHE A 10 -43.05 56.24 -20.98
C PHE A 10 -41.59 56.67 -20.81
N ARG A 11 -41.26 57.97 -20.83
CA ARG A 11 -39.86 58.43 -20.69
C ARG A 11 -39.37 58.42 -19.23
N THR A 12 -40.23 58.74 -18.27
CA THR A 12 -39.86 58.75 -16.83
C THR A 12 -39.64 57.34 -16.30
N SER A 13 -40.43 56.36 -16.75
CA SER A 13 -40.30 54.96 -16.34
C SER A 13 -39.08 54.22 -16.94
N VAL A 14 -38.49 54.71 -18.04
CA VAL A 14 -37.31 54.07 -18.67
C VAL A 14 -36.03 54.30 -17.88
N MET A 15 -35.82 55.50 -17.30
CA MET A 15 -34.65 55.77 -16.48
C MET A 15 -34.65 54.95 -15.18
N GLU A 16 -35.79 54.82 -14.52
CA GLU A 16 -35.94 54.00 -13.30
C GLU A 16 -35.78 52.51 -13.58
N ARG A 17 -36.31 52.01 -14.71
CA ARG A 17 -36.12 50.62 -15.15
C ARG A 17 -34.68 50.31 -15.54
N ASN A 18 -33.98 51.26 -16.17
CA ASN A 18 -32.56 51.11 -16.48
C ASN A 18 -31.71 51.07 -15.21
N ALA A 19 -32.02 51.89 -14.20
CA ALA A 19 -31.33 51.86 -12.91
C ALA A 19 -31.58 50.56 -12.13
N GLN A 20 -32.82 50.04 -12.12
CA GLN A 20 -33.11 48.73 -11.55
C GLN A 20 -32.41 47.60 -12.31
N GLY A 21 -32.45 47.62 -13.64
CA GLY A 21 -31.77 46.65 -14.49
C GLY A 21 -30.25 46.65 -14.27
N GLU A 22 -29.65 47.82 -14.08
CA GLU A 22 -28.23 47.93 -13.75
C GLU A 22 -27.91 47.34 -12.37
N ARG A 23 -28.75 47.58 -11.36
CA ARG A 23 -28.61 46.97 -10.02
C ARG A 23 -28.70 45.45 -10.07
N PHE A 24 -29.67 44.90 -10.81
CA PHE A 24 -29.79 43.45 -11.01
C PHE A 24 -28.61 42.88 -11.78
N ARG A 25 -28.11 43.59 -12.81
CA ARG A 25 -26.89 43.20 -13.53
C ARG A 25 -25.68 43.18 -12.60
N LEU A 26 -25.51 44.20 -11.76
CA LEU A 26 -24.42 44.29 -10.81
C LEU A 26 -24.49 43.16 -9.78
N PHE A 27 -25.69 42.87 -9.26
CA PHE A 27 -25.94 41.75 -8.35
C PHE A 27 -25.58 40.40 -9.01
N TYR A 28 -26.06 40.16 -10.23
CA TYR A 28 -25.76 38.94 -10.98
C TYR A 28 -24.27 38.78 -11.28
N LEU A 29 -23.59 39.84 -11.73
CA LEU A 29 -22.15 39.82 -11.96
C LEU A 29 -21.37 39.57 -10.66
N SER A 30 -21.81 40.15 -9.55
CA SER A 30 -21.20 39.92 -8.24
C SER A 30 -21.42 38.47 -7.77
N SER A 31 -22.62 37.91 -7.97
CA SER A 31 -22.89 36.51 -7.61
C SER A 31 -22.06 35.56 -8.46
N LEU A 32 -21.93 35.84 -9.77
CA LEU A 32 -21.10 35.05 -10.68
C LEU A 32 -19.62 35.11 -10.26
N PHE A 33 -19.11 36.29 -9.90
CA PHE A 33 -17.75 36.45 -9.38
C PHE A 33 -17.55 35.64 -8.10
N ILE A 34 -18.50 35.69 -7.15
CA ILE A 34 -18.43 34.90 -5.92
C ILE A 34 -18.41 33.40 -6.24
N VAL A 35 -19.24 32.93 -7.16
CA VAL A 35 -19.25 31.51 -7.58
C VAL A 35 -17.90 31.09 -8.14
N PHE A 36 -17.30 31.90 -9.02
CA PHE A 36 -15.97 31.60 -9.54
C PHE A 36 -14.88 31.66 -8.46
N LEU A 37 -14.95 32.62 -7.54
CA LEU A 37 -14.02 32.71 -6.42
C LEU A 37 -14.10 31.46 -5.53
N VAL A 38 -15.31 31.01 -5.19
CA VAL A 38 -15.53 29.78 -4.42
C VAL A 38 -14.98 28.57 -5.17
N LEU A 39 -15.22 28.48 -6.48
CA LEU A 39 -14.67 27.40 -7.31
C LEU A 39 -13.13 27.40 -7.30
N ILE A 40 -12.49 28.56 -7.40
CA ILE A 40 -11.03 28.68 -7.32
C ILE A 40 -10.53 28.22 -5.94
N ILE A 41 -11.19 28.62 -4.86
CA ILE A 41 -10.84 28.20 -3.50
C ILE A 41 -10.98 26.68 -3.34
N LEU A 42 -12.05 26.09 -3.88
CA LEU A 42 -12.25 24.65 -3.88
C LEU A 42 -11.16 23.92 -4.65
N ILE A 43 -10.80 24.41 -5.84
CA ILE A 43 -9.69 23.85 -6.64
C ILE A 43 -8.38 23.96 -5.88
N ALA A 44 -8.07 25.11 -5.27
CA ALA A 44 -6.88 25.30 -4.47
C ALA A 44 -6.84 24.35 -3.26
N SER A 45 -7.98 24.14 -2.60
CA SER A 45 -8.11 23.17 -1.50
C SER A 45 -7.84 21.73 -1.97
N VAL A 46 -8.38 21.33 -3.12
CA VAL A 46 -8.13 20.02 -3.71
C VAL A 46 -6.64 19.85 -4.06
N ILE A 47 -6.03 20.84 -4.72
CA ILE A 47 -4.60 20.82 -5.04
C ILE A 47 -3.78 20.68 -3.75
N ASN A 48 -4.17 21.38 -2.67
CA ASN A 48 -3.48 21.30 -1.39
C ASN A 48 -3.50 19.89 -0.78
N GLN A 49 -4.60 19.15 -0.96
CA GLN A 49 -4.77 17.79 -0.45
C GLN A 49 -4.13 16.73 -1.35
N VAL A 50 -3.97 17.00 -2.64
CA VAL A 50 -3.45 16.05 -3.63
C VAL A 50 -1.92 15.93 -3.61
N PHE A 51 -1.22 17.01 -3.25
CA PHE A 51 0.24 17.06 -3.28
C PHE A 51 0.83 17.32 -1.91
N GLY A 52 2.02 16.77 -1.66
CA GLY A 52 2.79 17.10 -0.46
C GLY A 52 3.89 16.11 -0.15
N LEU A 53 4.50 16.27 1.02
CA LEU A 53 5.50 15.37 1.57
C LEU A 53 4.82 14.23 2.32
N VAL A 54 5.42 13.06 2.22
CA VAL A 54 5.07 11.90 3.03
C VAL A 54 6.33 11.34 3.67
N ALA A 55 6.19 10.93 4.92
CA ALA A 55 7.17 10.12 5.60
C ALA A 55 6.83 8.65 5.31
N VAL A 56 7.71 7.99 4.57
CA VAL A 56 7.59 6.59 4.21
C VAL A 56 8.64 5.78 4.94
N ASN A 57 8.25 4.59 5.36
CA ASN A 57 9.16 3.59 5.89
C ASN A 57 8.69 2.22 5.41
N TYR A 58 9.55 1.22 5.49
CA TYR A 58 9.21 -0.14 5.10
C TYR A 58 8.63 -0.89 6.29
N ALA A 59 7.60 -1.71 6.05
CA ALA A 59 7.10 -2.62 7.08
C ALA A 59 8.19 -3.63 7.48
N VAL A 60 9.00 -4.05 6.50
CA VAL A 60 10.21 -4.85 6.69
C VAL A 60 11.33 -4.22 5.88
N ASP A 61 12.39 -3.80 6.56
CA ASP A 61 13.59 -3.26 5.93
C ASP A 61 14.22 -4.29 4.97
N PRO A 62 14.44 -3.95 3.68
CA PRO A 62 15.10 -4.83 2.72
C PRO A 62 16.46 -5.37 3.19
N ASP A 63 17.24 -4.58 3.92
CA ASP A 63 18.56 -5.01 4.41
C ASP A 63 18.44 -6.15 5.43
N ASN A 64 17.35 -6.18 6.19
CA ASN A 64 17.06 -7.27 7.13
C ASN A 64 16.64 -8.56 6.42
N LEU A 65 16.22 -8.50 5.15
CA LEU A 65 15.90 -9.68 4.33
C LEU A 65 17.14 -10.25 3.64
N VAL A 66 18.08 -9.40 3.21
CA VAL A 66 19.37 -9.83 2.63
C VAL A 66 20.27 -10.48 3.67
N ARG A 67 20.28 -9.91 4.88
CA ARG A 67 21.24 -10.27 5.91
C ARG A 67 21.22 -11.76 6.28
N PRO A 68 20.07 -12.42 6.55
CA PRO A 68 20.00 -13.87 6.75
C PRO A 68 20.67 -14.68 5.64
N ILE A 69 20.44 -14.31 4.38
CA ILE A 69 20.87 -15.05 3.20
C ILE A 69 22.39 -14.94 3.02
N GLU A 70 22.93 -13.72 3.11
CA GLU A 70 24.38 -13.52 3.07
C GLU A 70 25.07 -14.16 4.27
N PHE A 71 24.45 -14.10 5.44
CA PHE A 71 25.00 -14.68 6.64
C PHE A 71 25.11 -16.21 6.53
N GLU A 72 24.07 -16.87 6.03
CA GLU A 72 24.12 -18.29 5.68
C GLU A 72 25.23 -18.60 4.67
N SER A 73 25.37 -17.78 3.61
CA SER A 73 26.42 -17.96 2.60
C SER A 73 27.83 -17.83 3.20
N ARG A 74 28.06 -16.81 4.04
CA ARG A 74 29.34 -16.61 4.73
C ARG A 74 29.66 -17.78 5.65
N LEU A 75 28.69 -18.22 6.46
CA LEU A 75 28.85 -19.39 7.32
C LEU A 75 29.13 -20.67 6.52
N ALA A 76 28.44 -20.87 5.40
CA ALA A 76 28.65 -22.00 4.50
C ALA A 76 30.01 -21.99 3.79
N ASN A 77 30.73 -20.87 3.82
CA ASN A 77 32.08 -20.75 3.26
C ASN A 77 33.18 -20.72 4.33
N LEU A 78 32.83 -20.76 5.62
CA LEU A 78 33.84 -20.83 6.68
C LEU A 78 34.49 -22.22 6.73
N PRO A 79 35.82 -22.28 6.95
CA PRO A 79 36.52 -23.53 7.23
C PRO A 79 35.98 -24.19 8.50
N ASP A 80 35.88 -25.52 8.51
CA ASP A 80 35.39 -26.28 9.67
C ASP A 80 36.23 -26.05 10.94
N GLU A 81 37.52 -25.77 10.79
CA GLU A 81 38.42 -25.40 11.89
C GLU A 81 38.04 -24.06 12.53
N ALA A 82 37.61 -23.08 11.73
CA ALA A 82 37.14 -21.79 12.22
C ALA A 82 35.83 -21.99 13.00
N ILE A 83 34.90 -22.78 12.45
CA ILE A 83 33.64 -23.14 13.11
C ILE A 83 33.90 -23.87 14.44
N LYS A 84 34.81 -24.85 14.49
CA LYS A 84 35.19 -25.53 15.74
C LYS A 84 35.86 -24.57 16.75
N GLY A 85 36.69 -23.65 16.28
CA GLY A 85 37.29 -22.59 17.09
C GLY A 85 36.26 -21.61 17.67
N PHE A 86 35.14 -21.37 16.97
CA PHE A 86 34.04 -20.52 17.44
C PHE A 86 33.26 -21.10 18.61
N PHE A 87 33.10 -22.42 18.61
CA PHE A 87 32.17 -23.15 19.45
C PHE A 87 32.86 -23.97 20.57
N GLY A 88 34.18 -24.16 20.47
CA GLY A 88 35.01 -24.87 21.45
C GLY A 88 35.08 -26.38 21.20
N GLU A 89 36.18 -27.00 21.65
CA GLU A 89 36.44 -28.45 21.45
C GLU A 89 35.45 -29.38 22.17
N THR A 90 34.58 -28.84 23.04
CA THR A 90 33.64 -29.60 23.88
C THR A 90 32.23 -29.73 23.31
N LEU A 91 31.92 -29.11 22.17
CA LEU A 91 30.69 -29.44 21.45
C LEU A 91 30.96 -30.75 20.70
N ASP A 92 30.17 -31.76 21.04
CA ASP A 92 30.22 -33.14 20.53
C ASP A 92 30.74 -33.19 19.09
N GLU A 93 31.67 -34.09 18.76
CA GLU A 93 32.34 -34.24 17.45
C GLU A 93 31.36 -34.39 16.26
N LYS A 94 30.05 -34.45 16.55
CA LYS A 94 28.92 -34.54 15.63
C LYS A 94 27.93 -33.37 15.70
N ALA A 95 28.36 -32.16 16.06
CA ALA A 95 27.57 -30.99 15.73
C ALA A 95 27.59 -30.82 14.19
N ASP A 96 26.57 -31.36 13.51
CA ASP A 96 26.38 -31.16 12.07
C ASP A 96 26.43 -29.65 11.78
N ARG A 97 27.07 -29.27 10.68
CA ARG A 97 27.26 -27.88 10.25
C ARG A 97 25.94 -27.10 10.26
N ALA A 98 24.83 -27.78 9.93
CA ALA A 98 23.48 -27.23 10.00
C ALA A 98 23.05 -26.81 11.42
N THR A 99 23.41 -27.59 12.45
CA THR A 99 23.09 -27.28 13.86
C THR A 99 23.87 -26.07 14.35
N LEU A 100 25.13 -25.93 13.94
CA LEU A 100 25.95 -24.76 14.28
C LEU A 100 25.46 -23.51 13.56
N ILE A 101 25.11 -23.61 12.27
CA ILE A 101 24.48 -22.51 11.51
C ILE A 101 23.19 -22.04 12.20
N ALA A 102 22.31 -22.96 12.60
CA ALA A 102 21.07 -22.63 13.31
C ALA A 102 21.33 -21.91 14.65
N GLN A 103 22.39 -22.30 15.37
CA GLN A 103 22.80 -21.67 16.62
C GLN A 103 23.34 -20.24 16.41
N VAL A 104 24.18 -20.00 15.39
CA VAL A 104 24.65 -18.65 15.07
C VAL A 104 23.49 -17.77 14.56
N TYR A 105 22.59 -18.31 13.75
CA TYR A 105 21.42 -17.60 13.25
C TYR A 105 20.47 -17.17 14.37
N LEU A 106 20.24 -18.06 15.35
CA LEU A 106 19.50 -17.73 16.55
C LEU A 106 20.17 -16.56 17.29
N TYR A 107 21.49 -16.58 17.44
CA TYR A 107 22.23 -15.49 18.08
C TYR A 107 22.11 -14.15 17.33
N HIS A 108 22.21 -14.17 16.00
CA HIS A 108 21.98 -12.98 15.18
C HIS A 108 20.57 -12.41 15.37
N THR A 109 19.55 -13.28 15.33
CA THR A 109 18.14 -12.91 15.53
C THR A 109 17.94 -12.24 16.90
N LEU A 110 18.63 -12.73 17.92
CA LEU A 110 18.57 -12.22 19.28
C LEU A 110 19.30 -10.88 19.46
N ILE A 111 20.44 -10.70 18.79
CA ILE A 111 21.16 -9.41 18.74
C ILE A 111 20.29 -8.35 18.06
N ASN A 112 19.64 -8.68 16.94
CA ASN A 112 18.69 -7.78 16.29
C ASN A 112 17.53 -7.41 17.24
N GLN A 113 17.02 -8.36 18.04
CA GLN A 113 15.97 -8.05 19.04
C GLN A 113 16.47 -7.20 20.21
N VAL A 114 17.73 -7.34 20.63
CA VAL A 114 18.36 -6.50 21.66
C VAL A 114 18.63 -5.09 21.14
N SER A 115 19.10 -4.98 19.89
CA SER A 115 19.27 -3.73 19.13
C SER A 115 17.97 -2.96 19.05
N ASN A 116 16.86 -3.64 18.73
CA ASN A 116 15.56 -3.00 18.48
C ASN A 116 14.67 -2.95 19.74
N LYS A 117 15.27 -2.85 20.93
CA LYS A 117 14.50 -2.78 22.18
C LYS A 117 13.77 -1.44 22.26
N ARG A 118 12.44 -1.50 22.42
CA ARG A 118 11.44 -0.40 22.39
C ARG A 118 11.81 0.93 23.06
N ASP A 119 12.75 0.96 24.00
CA ASP A 119 13.08 2.14 24.81
C ASP A 119 14.52 2.67 24.59
N ALA A 120 15.36 1.96 23.84
CA ALA A 120 16.76 2.35 23.59
C ALA A 120 17.31 1.56 22.38
N GLU A 121 16.88 1.95 21.18
CA GLU A 121 17.38 1.36 19.94
C GLU A 121 18.86 1.76 19.75
N ILE A 122 19.75 0.78 19.72
CA ILE A 122 21.20 0.98 19.53
C ILE A 122 21.56 0.33 18.21
N PRO A 123 22.13 1.05 17.23
CA PRO A 123 22.47 0.45 15.96
C PRO A 123 23.51 -0.67 16.13
N LEU A 124 23.42 -1.71 15.31
CA LEU A 124 24.15 -2.97 15.52
C LEU A 124 25.68 -2.78 15.60
N ASN A 125 26.20 -1.80 14.86
CA ASN A 125 27.60 -1.38 14.86
C ASN A 125 28.06 -0.73 16.18
N GLU A 126 27.16 -0.10 16.92
CA GLU A 126 27.43 0.45 18.26
C GLU A 126 27.30 -0.64 19.33
N LEU A 127 26.33 -1.55 19.19
CA LEU A 127 26.18 -2.73 20.06
C LEU A 127 27.44 -3.61 20.02
N ALA A 128 28.06 -3.72 18.84
CA ALA A 128 29.33 -4.40 18.59
C ALA A 128 30.51 -3.94 19.46
N ALA A 129 30.50 -2.66 19.84
CA ALA A 129 31.60 -2.02 20.55
C ALA A 129 31.47 -2.16 22.07
N LEU A 130 30.34 -2.70 22.56
CA LEU A 130 30.08 -2.84 23.99
C LEU A 130 30.89 -4.00 24.62
N PRO A 131 31.24 -3.90 25.92
CA PRO A 131 31.85 -4.99 26.64
C PRO A 131 30.95 -6.24 26.67
N VAL A 132 31.57 -7.41 26.55
CA VAL A 132 30.91 -8.74 26.59
C VAL A 132 29.95 -8.90 27.77
N SER A 133 30.34 -8.39 28.94
CA SER A 133 29.54 -8.42 30.16
C SER A 133 28.26 -7.59 30.06
N GLU A 134 28.30 -6.46 29.35
CA GLU A 134 27.15 -5.57 29.15
C GLU A 134 26.16 -6.16 28.15
N ILE A 135 26.65 -6.73 27.06
CA ILE A 135 25.82 -7.44 26.07
C ILE A 135 25.11 -8.63 26.74
N THR A 136 25.84 -9.41 27.53
CA THR A 136 25.29 -10.56 28.28
C THR A 136 24.23 -10.13 29.30
N GLN A 137 24.44 -8.99 29.98
CA GLN A 137 23.46 -8.41 30.90
C GLN A 137 22.18 -7.96 30.18
N ARG A 138 22.31 -7.35 29.00
CA ARG A 138 21.17 -6.92 28.17
C ARG A 138 20.38 -8.12 27.63
N ILE A 139 21.05 -9.18 27.18
CA ILE A 139 20.44 -10.44 26.76
C ILE A 139 19.73 -11.12 27.93
N GLY A 140 20.38 -11.20 29.09
CA GLY A 140 19.82 -11.80 30.31
C GLY A 140 18.60 -11.05 30.87
N GLY A 141 18.52 -9.74 30.63
CA GLY A 141 17.36 -8.90 30.97
C GLY A 141 16.14 -9.10 30.08
N ILE A 142 16.21 -9.96 29.04
CA ILE A 142 15.08 -10.28 28.17
C ILE A 142 14.68 -11.74 28.41
N GLU A 143 13.70 -11.91 29.30
CA GLU A 143 13.31 -13.22 29.82
C GLU A 143 12.90 -14.21 28.71
N ASN A 144 12.23 -13.73 27.65
CA ASN A 144 11.88 -14.54 26.47
C ASN A 144 13.12 -15.07 25.72
N ILE A 145 14.17 -14.25 25.58
CA ILE A 145 15.40 -14.65 24.89
C ILE A 145 16.12 -15.74 25.68
N SER A 146 16.24 -15.57 27.00
CA SER A 146 16.84 -16.58 27.87
C SER A 146 16.09 -17.92 27.84
N ARG A 147 14.77 -17.89 27.60
CA ARG A 147 13.92 -19.08 27.47
C ARG A 147 14.15 -19.76 26.12
N THR A 148 14.19 -18.99 25.03
CA THR A 148 14.45 -19.48 23.66
C THR A 148 15.83 -20.13 23.56
N LEU A 149 16.86 -19.49 24.13
CA LEU A 149 18.23 -20.03 24.16
C LEU A 149 18.30 -21.39 24.88
N ARG A 150 17.63 -21.50 26.03
CA ARG A 150 17.55 -22.76 26.79
C ARG A 150 16.76 -23.83 26.04
N SER A 151 15.65 -23.47 25.38
CA SER A 151 14.88 -24.43 24.57
C SER A 151 15.63 -24.90 23.33
N ALA A 152 16.56 -24.10 22.80
CA ALA A 152 17.46 -24.47 21.70
C ALA A 152 18.69 -25.27 22.17
N GLY A 153 18.77 -25.62 23.46
CA GLY A 153 19.87 -26.40 24.01
C GLY A 153 21.16 -25.62 24.27
N MET A 154 21.15 -24.28 24.19
CA MET A 154 22.33 -23.48 24.52
C MET A 154 22.50 -23.39 26.05
N ASN A 155 23.63 -23.88 26.55
CA ASN A 155 23.99 -23.77 27.96
C ASN A 155 24.72 -22.44 28.26
N ASN A 156 24.85 -22.06 29.54
CA ASN A 156 25.49 -20.81 29.94
C ASN A 156 26.97 -20.71 29.50
N ALA A 157 27.68 -21.84 29.35
CA ALA A 157 29.06 -21.85 28.88
C ALA A 157 29.15 -21.56 27.37
N MET A 158 28.20 -22.07 26.57
CA MET A 158 28.08 -21.77 25.14
C MET A 158 27.73 -20.30 24.91
N ILE A 159 26.82 -19.73 25.72
CA ILE A 159 26.48 -18.29 25.66
C ILE A 159 27.71 -17.43 26.01
N ALA A 160 28.48 -17.81 27.04
CA ALA A 160 29.68 -17.09 27.44
C ALA A 160 30.83 -17.21 26.41
N ALA A 161 31.01 -18.39 25.81
CA ALA A 161 31.99 -18.62 24.74
C ALA A 161 31.66 -17.80 23.49
N LEU A 162 30.38 -17.74 23.11
CA LEU A 162 29.92 -16.87 22.02
C LEU A 162 30.16 -15.39 22.31
N ALA A 163 29.83 -14.94 23.52
CA ALA A 163 29.95 -13.55 23.91
C ALA A 163 31.44 -13.11 23.92
N GLY A 164 32.36 -14.00 24.27
CA GLY A 164 33.81 -13.76 24.24
C GLY A 164 34.47 -13.88 22.85
N ASN A 165 33.73 -14.25 21.81
CA ASN A 165 34.31 -14.54 20.50
C ASN A 165 34.26 -13.35 19.55
N ARG A 166 35.32 -12.54 19.56
CA ARG A 166 35.45 -11.30 18.78
C ARG A 166 35.30 -11.53 17.26
N ASP A 167 35.78 -12.64 16.74
CA ASP A 167 35.75 -12.93 15.30
C ASP A 167 34.32 -13.31 14.84
N LEU A 168 33.54 -13.97 15.70
CA LEU A 168 32.14 -14.30 15.43
C LEU A 168 31.29 -13.03 15.43
N TRP A 169 31.58 -12.13 16.37
CA TRP A 169 31.00 -10.79 16.38
C TRP A 169 31.32 -10.04 15.09
N GLN A 170 32.58 -9.99 14.67
CA GLN A 170 32.93 -9.35 13.41
C GLN A 170 32.18 -9.95 12.21
N LEU A 171 32.03 -11.28 12.15
CA LEU A 171 31.26 -11.94 11.11
C LEU A 171 29.77 -11.54 11.11
N ILE A 172 29.12 -11.52 12.28
CA ILE A 172 27.69 -11.16 12.45
C ILE A 172 27.43 -9.69 12.13
N LEU A 173 28.40 -8.84 12.45
CA LEU A 173 28.31 -7.39 12.34
C LEU A 173 28.77 -6.87 10.99
N THR A 174 29.42 -7.71 10.18
CA THR A 174 29.86 -7.33 8.83
C THR A 174 28.63 -6.92 8.01
N PRO A 175 28.58 -5.69 7.49
CA PRO A 175 27.47 -5.19 6.68
C PRO A 175 27.18 -6.11 5.49
N ASN A 176 25.97 -6.04 4.95
CA ASN A 176 25.64 -6.76 3.72
C ASN A 176 26.56 -6.27 2.59
N SER A 177 27.03 -7.20 1.75
CA SER A 177 27.85 -6.89 0.58
C SER A 177 27.03 -6.70 -0.69
N ARG A 178 25.82 -7.27 -0.73
CA ARG A 178 24.83 -7.22 -1.80
C ARG A 178 23.66 -6.35 -1.37
N VAL A 179 23.03 -5.72 -2.36
CA VAL A 179 21.74 -5.06 -2.18
C VAL A 179 20.60 -6.06 -2.35
N PHE A 180 19.40 -5.71 -1.90
CA PHE A 180 18.24 -6.60 -1.92
C PHE A 180 17.82 -6.99 -3.35
N GLU A 181 18.01 -6.07 -4.30
CA GLU A 181 17.72 -6.24 -5.71
C GLU A 181 18.64 -7.27 -6.38
N ASP A 182 19.82 -7.54 -5.81
CA ASP A 182 20.78 -8.51 -6.33
C ASP A 182 20.44 -9.96 -5.90
N LEU A 183 19.40 -10.18 -5.09
CA LEU A 183 18.98 -11.51 -4.68
C LEU A 183 18.51 -12.34 -5.88
N THR A 184 18.98 -13.58 -5.98
CA THR A 184 18.57 -14.51 -7.04
C THR A 184 17.10 -14.92 -6.90
N LYS A 185 16.49 -15.43 -7.97
CA LYS A 185 15.09 -15.91 -7.92
C LYS A 185 14.83 -16.92 -6.78
N ALA A 186 15.77 -17.84 -6.56
CA ALA A 186 15.68 -18.83 -5.49
C ALA A 186 15.76 -18.17 -4.09
N GLU A 187 16.61 -17.16 -3.93
CA GLU A 187 16.70 -16.36 -2.70
C GLU A 187 15.43 -15.55 -2.44
N LEU A 188 14.89 -14.89 -3.47
CA LEU A 188 13.60 -14.19 -3.38
C LEU A 188 12.45 -15.15 -3.03
N GLY A 189 12.43 -16.35 -3.62
CA GLY A 189 11.49 -17.41 -3.24
C GLY A 189 11.57 -17.78 -1.76
N ARG A 190 12.79 -17.95 -1.22
CA ARG A 190 12.99 -18.19 0.22
C ARG A 190 12.49 -17.03 1.09
N VAL A 191 12.66 -15.78 0.64
CA VAL A 191 12.11 -14.60 1.35
C VAL A 191 10.58 -14.67 1.43
N ILE A 192 9.91 -15.02 0.33
CA ILE A 192 8.45 -15.21 0.29
C ILE A 192 8.04 -16.32 1.25
N GLU A 193 8.69 -17.48 1.15
CA GLU A 193 8.39 -18.65 1.97
C GLU A 193 8.48 -18.36 3.47
N ASN A 194 9.57 -17.70 3.89
CA ASN A 194 9.85 -17.44 5.29
C ASN A 194 9.00 -16.31 5.87
N THR A 195 8.64 -15.31 5.06
CA THR A 195 8.02 -14.08 5.57
C THR A 195 6.50 -14.11 5.46
N ILE A 196 5.97 -14.67 4.36
CA ILE A 196 4.54 -14.68 4.06
C ILE A 196 3.99 -16.06 3.65
N PRO A 197 4.26 -17.14 4.43
CA PRO A 197 3.88 -18.51 4.04
C PRO A 197 2.37 -18.70 3.84
N ARG A 198 1.55 -17.88 4.50
CA ARG A 198 0.09 -17.94 4.42
C ARG A 198 -0.47 -17.29 3.16
N GLU A 199 0.31 -16.42 2.50
CA GLU A 199 -0.12 -15.68 1.31
C GLU A 199 0.31 -16.39 0.01
N ILE A 200 1.21 -17.38 0.06
CA ILE A 200 1.76 -18.03 -1.15
C ILE A 200 0.67 -18.57 -2.09
N LEU A 201 -0.40 -19.17 -1.55
CA LEU A 201 -1.52 -19.67 -2.36
C LEU A 201 -2.19 -18.53 -3.13
N GLN A 202 -2.42 -17.40 -2.46
CA GLN A 202 -2.98 -16.20 -3.06
C GLN A 202 -2.05 -15.65 -4.15
N LEU A 203 -0.74 -15.68 -3.93
CA LEU A 203 0.25 -15.21 -4.89
C LEU A 203 0.29 -16.09 -6.15
N VAL A 204 0.23 -17.42 -6.00
CA VAL A 204 0.14 -18.32 -7.15
C VAL A 204 -1.16 -18.08 -7.92
N TYR A 205 -2.26 -17.88 -7.22
CA TYR A 205 -3.53 -17.53 -7.85
C TYR A 205 -3.43 -16.22 -8.67
N GLU A 206 -2.98 -15.13 -8.04
CA GLU A 206 -2.95 -13.79 -8.63
C GLU A 206 -2.03 -13.69 -9.86
N ASN A 207 -0.98 -14.50 -9.91
CA ASN A 207 0.06 -14.37 -10.93
C ASN A 207 0.02 -15.49 -11.99
N LEU A 208 -0.44 -16.69 -11.64
CA LEU A 208 -0.37 -17.86 -12.53
C LEU A 208 -1.74 -18.43 -12.91
N SER A 209 -2.82 -18.08 -12.19
CA SER A 209 -4.13 -18.72 -12.40
C SER A 209 -5.00 -17.92 -13.37
N PRO A 210 -5.65 -18.58 -14.35
CA PRO A 210 -6.68 -17.95 -15.17
C PRO A 210 -8.05 -17.88 -14.47
N LEU A 211 -8.19 -18.44 -13.26
CA LEU A 211 -9.46 -18.57 -12.56
C LEU A 211 -9.92 -17.23 -11.98
N SER A 212 -11.25 -17.06 -11.85
CA SER A 212 -11.83 -15.81 -11.33
C SER A 212 -11.93 -15.74 -9.80
N ASP A 213 -11.72 -16.87 -9.10
CA ASP A 213 -11.72 -16.93 -7.64
C ASP A 213 -10.72 -17.96 -7.12
N VAL A 214 -9.92 -17.58 -6.12
CA VAL A 214 -8.93 -18.45 -5.42
C VAL A 214 -9.59 -19.72 -4.88
N ARG A 215 -10.84 -19.62 -4.43
CA ARG A 215 -11.60 -20.75 -3.85
C ARG A 215 -11.88 -21.85 -4.86
N GLU A 216 -11.93 -21.50 -6.15
CA GLU A 216 -12.12 -22.47 -7.24
C GLU A 216 -10.89 -23.37 -7.41
N MET A 217 -9.70 -22.94 -6.97
CA MET A 217 -8.49 -23.77 -7.09
C MET A 217 -8.56 -25.07 -6.28
N ASN A 218 -9.49 -25.19 -5.35
CA ASN A 218 -9.57 -26.36 -4.48
C ASN A 218 -10.04 -27.61 -5.23
N GLY A 219 -9.16 -28.62 -5.28
CA GLY A 219 -9.47 -29.91 -5.92
C GLY A 219 -9.36 -29.88 -7.45
N ILE A 220 -8.91 -28.76 -8.02
CA ILE A 220 -8.62 -28.65 -9.46
C ILE A 220 -7.14 -29.00 -9.69
N PRO A 221 -6.84 -29.89 -10.65
CA PRO A 221 -5.46 -30.20 -11.07
C PRO A 221 -4.65 -28.95 -11.48
N LEU A 222 -3.34 -28.94 -11.23
CA LEU A 222 -2.45 -27.85 -11.64
C LEU A 222 -2.51 -27.56 -13.13
N ARG A 223 -2.66 -28.59 -13.99
CA ARG A 223 -2.78 -28.39 -15.45
C ARG A 223 -3.93 -27.45 -15.86
N VAL A 224 -4.95 -27.32 -15.01
CA VAL A 224 -6.11 -26.43 -15.23
C VAL A 224 -5.98 -25.17 -14.38
N SER A 225 -5.60 -25.30 -13.11
CA SER A 225 -5.59 -24.15 -12.18
C SER A 225 -4.48 -23.14 -12.45
N ILE A 226 -3.41 -23.52 -13.15
CA ILE A 226 -2.33 -22.62 -13.61
C ILE A 226 -2.04 -22.86 -15.10
N GLU A 227 -3.10 -22.98 -15.91
CA GLU A 227 -2.99 -23.22 -17.35
C GLU A 227 -2.04 -22.23 -18.04
N GLY A 228 -1.11 -22.73 -18.85
CA GLY A 228 -0.09 -21.93 -19.53
C GLY A 228 1.19 -21.70 -18.74
N SER A 229 1.24 -22.12 -17.46
CA SER A 229 2.44 -22.09 -16.63
C SER A 229 3.27 -23.37 -16.79
N ILE A 230 4.57 -23.28 -16.52
CA ILE A 230 5.49 -24.37 -16.30
C ILE A 230 5.09 -25.11 -15.03
N ILE A 231 4.85 -26.42 -15.16
CA ILE A 231 4.51 -27.31 -14.06
C ILE A 231 5.63 -28.35 -13.93
N PRO A 232 6.20 -28.57 -12.74
CA PRO A 232 7.15 -29.65 -12.51
C PRO A 232 6.57 -31.03 -12.86
N GLU A 233 7.42 -31.91 -13.39
CA GLU A 233 7.01 -33.24 -13.84
C GLU A 233 6.32 -34.04 -12.71
N GLY A 234 5.14 -34.59 -13.00
CA GLY A 234 4.36 -35.40 -12.08
C GLY A 234 3.46 -34.61 -11.13
N TRP A 235 3.38 -33.28 -11.27
CA TRP A 235 2.49 -32.44 -10.46
C TRP A 235 1.19 -32.07 -11.18
N GLU A 236 1.04 -32.43 -12.45
CA GLU A 236 -0.04 -31.96 -13.34
C GLU A 236 -1.44 -32.29 -12.80
N GLU A 237 -1.58 -33.48 -12.18
CA GLU A 237 -2.84 -33.97 -11.58
C GLU A 237 -3.00 -33.62 -10.09
N ARG A 238 -1.99 -33.02 -9.45
CA ARG A 238 -2.08 -32.60 -8.05
C ARG A 238 -2.93 -31.35 -7.93
N SER A 239 -3.64 -31.20 -6.81
CA SER A 239 -4.29 -29.94 -6.45
C SER A 239 -3.27 -29.01 -5.78
N ILE A 240 -3.38 -27.70 -6.01
CA ILE A 240 -2.47 -26.72 -5.40
C ILE A 240 -2.48 -26.76 -3.87
N ASN A 241 -3.63 -27.13 -3.28
CA ASN A 241 -3.80 -27.24 -1.83
C ASN A 241 -3.01 -28.42 -1.23
N ASP A 242 -2.69 -29.42 -2.04
CA ASP A 242 -1.89 -30.58 -1.63
C ASP A 242 -0.38 -30.31 -1.70
N LEU A 243 0.02 -29.16 -2.26
CA LEU A 243 1.40 -28.72 -2.28
C LEU A 243 1.80 -28.08 -0.95
N SER A 244 3.03 -28.33 -0.52
CA SER A 244 3.69 -27.61 0.56
C SER A 244 3.98 -26.15 0.20
N ALA A 245 4.35 -25.33 1.19
CA ALA A 245 4.72 -23.93 0.97
C ALA A 245 5.89 -23.81 -0.03
N SER A 246 6.92 -24.63 0.15
CA SER A 246 8.12 -24.66 -0.72
C SER A 246 7.77 -25.05 -2.15
N GLU A 247 6.92 -26.07 -2.34
CA GLU A 247 6.46 -26.48 -3.67
C GLU A 247 5.64 -25.38 -4.36
N ARG A 248 4.80 -24.65 -3.63
CA ARG A 248 4.06 -23.50 -4.19
C ARG A 248 4.98 -22.34 -4.54
N VAL A 249 6.00 -22.07 -3.72
CA VAL A 249 7.04 -21.07 -4.06
C VAL A 249 7.80 -21.49 -5.30
N GLN A 250 8.11 -22.77 -5.47
CA GLN A 250 8.77 -23.28 -6.66
C GLN A 250 7.97 -22.96 -7.93
N LEU A 251 6.63 -23.09 -7.90
CA LEU A 251 5.79 -22.68 -9.03
C LEU A 251 5.97 -21.19 -9.39
N LEU A 252 6.02 -20.30 -8.40
CA LEU A 252 6.29 -18.87 -8.65
C LEU A 252 7.70 -18.66 -9.22
N VAL A 253 8.71 -19.33 -8.64
CA VAL A 253 10.11 -19.19 -9.04
C VAL A 253 10.37 -19.73 -10.44
N GLU A 254 9.66 -20.75 -10.89
CA GLU A 254 9.81 -21.28 -12.25
C GLU A 254 9.11 -20.42 -13.30
N ASN A 255 8.01 -19.76 -12.95
CA ASN A 255 7.14 -19.07 -13.91
C ASN A 255 7.31 -17.56 -14.00
N LEU A 256 7.66 -16.90 -12.90
CA LEU A 256 7.89 -15.46 -12.87
C LEU A 256 9.34 -15.15 -13.13
N ASP A 257 9.65 -14.06 -13.82
CA ASP A 257 11.04 -13.62 -13.96
C ASP A 257 11.60 -13.01 -12.66
N HIS A 258 12.84 -12.54 -12.71
CA HIS A 258 13.48 -11.93 -11.54
C HIS A 258 12.84 -10.61 -11.14
N GLU A 259 12.48 -9.75 -12.11
CA GLU A 259 11.88 -8.45 -11.85
C GLU A 259 10.46 -8.59 -11.28
N GLU A 260 9.68 -9.54 -11.79
CA GLU A 260 8.34 -9.86 -11.31
C GLU A 260 8.36 -10.38 -9.87
N LEU A 261 9.28 -11.31 -9.56
CA LEU A 261 9.45 -11.78 -8.18
C LEU A 261 9.90 -10.67 -7.25
N LEU A 262 10.84 -9.84 -7.70
CA LEU A 262 11.33 -8.71 -6.92
C LEU A 262 10.19 -7.74 -6.62
N ALA A 263 9.38 -7.39 -7.63
CA ALA A 263 8.21 -6.54 -7.48
C ALA A 263 7.18 -7.12 -6.50
N LEU A 264 6.94 -8.43 -6.58
CA LEU A 264 6.04 -9.14 -5.66
C LEU A 264 6.55 -9.07 -4.22
N VAL A 265 7.84 -9.30 -3.98
CA VAL A 265 8.42 -9.20 -2.63
C VAL A 265 8.39 -7.77 -2.12
N TYR A 266 8.63 -6.77 -2.97
CA TYR A 266 8.48 -5.36 -2.59
C TYR A 266 7.04 -5.03 -2.16
N ASP A 267 6.04 -5.46 -2.93
CA ASP A 267 4.64 -5.18 -2.64
C ASP A 267 4.12 -5.95 -1.41
N ARG A 268 4.53 -7.22 -1.26
CA ARG A 268 3.92 -8.13 -0.28
C ARG A 268 4.72 -8.31 1.01
N VAL A 269 6.04 -8.18 0.95
CA VAL A 269 6.93 -8.36 2.11
C VAL A 269 7.45 -7.02 2.61
N VAL A 270 8.17 -6.28 1.76
CA VAL A 270 8.84 -5.03 2.15
C VAL A 270 7.79 -3.97 2.52
N LYS A 271 6.70 -3.86 1.73
CA LYS A 271 5.51 -3.03 1.97
C LYS A 271 5.86 -1.61 2.42
N GLU A 272 5.96 -0.68 1.47
CA GLU A 272 6.12 0.75 1.80
C GLU A 272 4.87 1.27 2.54
N VAL A 273 5.07 1.72 3.78
CA VAL A 273 4.03 2.26 4.65
C VAL A 273 4.22 3.76 4.78
N VAL A 274 3.13 4.49 4.54
CA VAL A 274 3.07 5.93 4.83
C VAL A 274 2.80 6.10 6.32
N LEU A 275 3.80 6.57 7.07
CA LEU A 275 3.69 6.83 8.50
C LEU A 275 2.93 8.12 8.78
N GLN A 276 3.24 9.15 8.00
CA GLN A 276 2.64 10.47 8.13
C GLN A 276 2.65 11.20 6.77
N SER A 277 1.65 12.04 6.53
CA SER A 277 1.56 12.90 5.36
C SER A 277 1.33 14.36 5.76
N TRP A 278 1.81 15.26 4.90
CA TRP A 278 1.62 16.70 5.01
C TRP A 278 1.09 17.22 3.68
N ASN A 279 0.14 18.16 3.76
CA ASN A 279 -0.43 18.80 2.59
C ASN A 279 0.59 19.72 1.91
N LEU A 280 0.24 20.23 0.72
CA LEU A 280 1.12 21.03 -0.12
C LEU A 280 1.64 22.29 0.59
N ASP A 281 0.75 23.02 1.24
CA ASP A 281 1.06 24.23 2.00
C ASP A 281 2.08 23.97 3.10
N GLN A 282 1.84 22.94 3.93
CA GLN A 282 2.77 22.54 4.98
C GLN A 282 4.11 22.10 4.41
N SER A 283 4.09 21.35 3.32
CA SER A 283 5.27 20.79 2.67
C SER A 283 6.18 21.86 2.07
N ILE A 284 5.59 22.94 1.54
CA ILE A 284 6.34 24.05 0.96
C ILE A 284 6.82 25.03 2.04
N PHE A 285 5.95 25.41 2.98
CA PHE A 285 6.24 26.51 3.91
C PHE A 285 6.84 26.05 5.24
N ASN A 286 6.63 24.80 5.66
CA ASN A 286 7.04 24.29 6.97
C ASN A 286 8.04 23.12 6.87
N ARG A 287 8.80 23.02 5.78
CA ARG A 287 9.70 21.89 5.50
C ARG A 287 10.68 21.59 6.64
N GLN A 288 11.31 22.62 7.24
CA GLN A 288 12.24 22.44 8.34
C GLN A 288 11.59 21.78 9.56
N ALA A 289 10.35 22.17 9.89
CA ALA A 289 9.61 21.59 11.00
C ALA A 289 9.22 20.14 10.73
N ILE A 290 8.96 19.80 9.45
CA ILE A 290 8.70 18.42 9.03
C ILE A 290 9.96 17.57 9.18
N GLU A 291 11.11 18.04 8.70
CA GLU A 291 12.39 17.33 8.78
C GLU A 291 12.77 17.03 10.24
N THR A 292 12.71 18.03 11.12
CA THR A 292 12.96 17.83 12.57
C THR A 292 11.95 16.85 13.19
N ARG A 293 10.68 16.92 12.80
CA ARG A 293 9.65 15.99 13.30
C ARG A 293 9.91 14.54 12.88
N VAL A 294 10.43 14.33 11.67
CA VAL A 294 10.81 13.00 11.18
C VAL A 294 12.00 12.45 11.97
N GLU A 295 13.02 13.27 12.18
CA GLU A 295 14.22 12.89 12.94
C GLU A 295 13.91 12.57 14.40
N ASP A 296 13.09 13.38 15.07
CA ASP A 296 12.86 13.27 16.52
C ASP A 296 11.83 12.22 16.92
N ALA A 297 10.87 11.89 16.04
CA ALA A 297 9.66 11.18 16.44
C ALA A 297 9.24 10.02 15.55
N LEU A 298 9.84 9.86 14.37
CA LEU A 298 9.55 8.73 13.49
C LEU A 298 10.68 7.69 13.60
N PRO A 299 10.40 6.42 13.27
CA PRO A 299 11.40 5.37 13.31
C PRO A 299 12.61 5.68 12.41
N TYR A 300 13.77 5.13 12.77
CA TYR A 300 14.97 5.21 11.95
C TYR A 300 14.72 4.64 10.53
N GLY A 301 15.44 5.18 9.54
CA GLY A 301 15.26 4.81 8.13
C GLY A 301 14.01 5.40 7.47
N THR A 302 13.26 6.27 8.15
CA THR A 302 12.13 6.98 7.55
C THR A 302 12.63 7.99 6.53
N GLU A 303 12.14 7.88 5.31
CA GLU A 303 12.46 8.80 4.22
C GLU A 303 11.33 9.78 3.97
N LEU A 304 11.70 11.05 3.72
CA LEU A 304 10.78 12.06 3.23
C LEU A 304 10.75 12.04 1.72
N ARG A 305 9.58 11.75 1.15
CA ARG A 305 9.38 11.73 -0.30
C ARG A 305 8.25 12.67 -0.69
N TRP A 306 8.42 13.32 -1.84
CA TRP A 306 7.31 14.03 -2.48
C TRP A 306 6.32 13.03 -3.07
N ARG A 307 5.03 13.21 -2.81
CA ARG A 307 3.98 12.33 -3.33
C ARG A 307 2.86 13.12 -3.99
N SER A 308 2.43 12.60 -5.13
CA SER A 308 1.16 12.95 -5.76
C SER A 308 0.18 11.82 -5.50
N TRP A 309 -0.91 12.11 -4.81
CA TRP A 309 -1.99 11.14 -4.61
C TRP A 309 -2.79 10.91 -5.91
N LEU A 310 -2.79 11.90 -6.80
CA LEU A 310 -3.34 11.76 -8.14
C LEU A 310 -2.28 11.14 -9.07
N SER A 311 -2.56 9.95 -9.56
CA SER A 311 -1.70 9.23 -10.51
C SER A 311 -2.56 8.41 -11.47
N TRP A 312 -1.98 7.99 -12.59
CA TRP A 312 -2.66 7.07 -13.50
C TRP A 312 -3.08 5.78 -12.77
N ARG A 313 -2.18 5.23 -11.96
CA ARG A 313 -2.45 4.07 -11.10
C ARG A 313 -3.59 4.30 -10.11
N PHE A 314 -3.78 5.51 -9.58
CA PHE A 314 -4.92 5.81 -8.71
C PHE A 314 -6.25 5.70 -9.46
N LEU A 315 -6.31 6.15 -10.71
CA LEU A 315 -7.53 6.10 -11.53
C LEU A 315 -7.84 4.67 -12.03
N THR A 316 -6.82 3.91 -12.40
CA THR A 316 -6.97 2.57 -12.98
C THR A 316 -6.79 1.43 -11.97
N GLY A 317 -6.35 1.74 -10.75
CA GLY A 317 -6.07 0.76 -9.72
C GLY A 317 -7.33 0.29 -8.98
N GLU A 318 -7.23 -0.90 -8.41
CA GLU A 318 -8.30 -1.51 -7.63
C GLU A 318 -8.44 -0.90 -6.22
N LEU A 319 -9.59 -1.13 -5.62
CA LEU A 319 -9.84 -0.77 -4.22
C LEU A 319 -9.06 -1.71 -3.31
N THR A 320 -8.09 -1.17 -2.58
CA THR A 320 -7.30 -1.94 -1.59
C THR A 320 -7.53 -1.41 -0.18
N LYS A 321 -7.24 -2.26 0.82
CA LYS A 321 -7.30 -1.87 2.25
C LYS A 321 -6.16 -0.94 2.66
N THR A 322 -5.11 -0.86 1.85
CA THR A 322 -3.93 -0.05 2.10
C THR A 322 -4.11 1.32 1.44
N PRO A 323 -4.29 2.40 2.20
CA PRO A 323 -4.58 3.72 1.63
C PRO A 323 -3.51 4.21 0.64
N ALA A 324 -2.24 3.82 0.86
CA ALA A 324 -1.13 4.20 0.01
C ALA A 324 -1.24 3.63 -1.43
N THR A 325 -1.85 2.46 -1.59
CA THR A 325 -1.95 1.78 -2.88
C THR A 325 -3.36 1.75 -3.45
N ALA A 326 -4.36 2.21 -2.72
CA ALA A 326 -5.75 2.19 -3.15
C ALA A 326 -5.99 3.01 -4.43
N GLY A 327 -6.65 2.40 -5.41
CA GLY A 327 -7.21 3.08 -6.57
C GLY A 327 -8.73 3.18 -6.49
N ILE A 328 -9.30 3.91 -7.46
CA ILE A 328 -10.74 4.22 -7.51
C ILE A 328 -11.45 3.59 -8.71
N TYR A 329 -10.78 2.71 -9.47
CA TYR A 329 -11.29 2.21 -10.74
C TYR A 329 -12.71 1.64 -10.67
N PRO A 330 -13.07 0.77 -9.71
CA PRO A 330 -14.42 0.22 -9.63
C PRO A 330 -15.49 1.29 -9.37
N ALA A 331 -15.21 2.25 -8.49
CA ALA A 331 -16.12 3.35 -8.17
C ALA A 331 -16.26 4.34 -9.34
N PHE A 332 -15.14 4.61 -10.02
CA PHE A 332 -15.09 5.49 -11.17
C PHE A 332 -15.87 4.90 -12.36
N MET A 333 -15.59 3.64 -12.71
CA MET A 333 -16.34 2.92 -13.75
C MET A 333 -17.81 2.77 -13.38
N GLY A 334 -18.13 2.45 -12.12
CA GLY A 334 -19.52 2.36 -11.65
C GLY A 334 -20.29 3.65 -11.89
N THR A 335 -19.65 4.80 -11.63
CA THR A 335 -20.25 6.12 -11.87
C THR A 335 -20.42 6.41 -13.36
N LEU A 336 -19.44 6.07 -14.20
CA LEU A 336 -19.55 6.21 -15.65
C LEU A 336 -20.67 5.34 -16.23
N TRP A 337 -20.76 4.08 -15.81
CA TRP A 337 -21.84 3.18 -16.24
C TRP A 337 -23.20 3.69 -15.80
N LEU A 338 -23.32 4.15 -14.55
CA LEU A 338 -24.56 4.73 -14.04
C LEU A 338 -24.98 5.92 -14.89
N MET A 339 -24.09 6.90 -15.10
CA MET A 339 -24.38 8.07 -15.93
C MET A 339 -24.71 7.68 -17.37
N PHE A 340 -23.96 6.73 -17.95
CA PHE A 340 -24.19 6.26 -19.31
C PHE A 340 -25.59 5.66 -19.48
N PHE A 341 -25.99 4.73 -18.60
CA PHE A 341 -27.32 4.13 -18.67
C PHE A 341 -28.42 5.13 -18.33
N THR A 342 -28.20 6.04 -17.37
CA THR A 342 -29.15 7.12 -17.08
C THR A 342 -29.37 7.99 -18.32
N ILE A 343 -28.32 8.41 -19.02
CA ILE A 343 -28.45 9.19 -20.25
C ILE A 343 -29.12 8.34 -21.34
N LEU A 344 -28.68 7.09 -21.53
CA LEU A 344 -29.18 6.22 -22.60
C LEU A 344 -30.68 5.97 -22.50
N PHE A 345 -31.23 5.82 -21.29
CA PHE A 345 -32.65 5.53 -21.10
C PHE A 345 -33.48 6.77 -20.73
N ALA A 346 -33.04 7.55 -19.74
CA ALA A 346 -33.84 8.67 -19.23
C ALA A 346 -33.89 9.83 -20.22
N PHE A 347 -32.82 10.08 -21.01
CA PHE A 347 -32.83 11.19 -21.96
C PHE A 347 -33.80 10.94 -23.12
N PRO A 348 -33.77 9.80 -23.86
CA PRO A 348 -34.76 9.55 -24.91
C PRO A 348 -36.19 9.47 -24.38
N LEU A 349 -36.41 8.84 -23.22
CA LEU A 349 -37.74 8.76 -22.61
C LEU A 349 -38.25 10.13 -22.18
N GLY A 350 -37.41 10.94 -21.55
CA GLY A 350 -37.77 12.29 -21.10
C GLY A 350 -38.07 13.23 -22.26
N VAL A 351 -37.23 13.23 -23.30
CA VAL A 351 -37.46 14.01 -24.52
C VAL A 351 -38.70 13.52 -25.26
N GLY A 352 -38.88 12.20 -25.40
CA GLY A 352 -40.05 11.61 -26.04
C GLY A 352 -41.35 11.93 -25.31
N ALA A 353 -41.34 11.87 -23.98
CA ALA A 353 -42.49 12.27 -23.15
C ALA A 353 -42.80 13.76 -23.29
N ALA A 354 -41.78 14.63 -23.30
CA ALA A 354 -41.95 16.06 -23.50
C ALA A 354 -42.58 16.37 -24.87
N VAL A 355 -42.09 15.76 -25.95
CA VAL A 355 -42.65 15.93 -27.30
C VAL A 355 -44.09 15.41 -27.37
N TYR A 356 -44.38 14.25 -26.77
CA TYR A 356 -45.75 13.72 -26.74
C TYR A 356 -46.72 14.65 -26.00
N LEU A 357 -46.32 15.14 -24.81
CA LEU A 357 -47.16 16.02 -24.00
C LEU A 357 -47.40 17.39 -24.66
N GLU A 358 -46.42 17.91 -25.40
CA GLU A 358 -46.56 19.23 -26.03
C GLU A 358 -47.30 19.17 -27.39
N GLU A 359 -47.02 18.17 -28.22
CA GLU A 359 -47.51 18.14 -29.61
C GLU A 359 -48.71 17.22 -29.84
N TYR A 360 -48.85 16.15 -29.04
CA TYR A 360 -49.83 15.08 -29.32
C TYR A 360 -50.88 14.90 -28.23
N ALA A 361 -50.62 15.34 -27.00
CA ALA A 361 -51.49 15.14 -25.87
C ALA A 361 -52.70 16.08 -25.90
N ASN A 362 -53.91 15.50 -25.88
CA ASN A 362 -55.14 16.27 -25.72
C ASN A 362 -55.34 16.67 -24.25
N ASP A 363 -55.98 17.81 -23.99
CA ASP A 363 -56.26 18.29 -22.64
C ASP A 363 -57.31 17.41 -21.94
N ASN A 364 -56.83 16.42 -21.17
CA ASN A 364 -57.65 15.49 -20.41
C ASN A 364 -57.12 15.34 -18.97
N PHE A 365 -57.97 14.79 -18.09
CA PHE A 365 -57.64 14.66 -16.67
C PHE A 365 -56.33 13.88 -16.42
N ILE A 366 -56.07 12.84 -17.19
CA ILE A 366 -54.86 12.00 -17.04
C ILE A 366 -53.60 12.82 -17.37
N ASN A 367 -53.60 13.56 -18.48
CA ASN A 367 -52.47 14.38 -18.89
C ASN A 367 -52.19 15.52 -17.90
N ARG A 368 -53.24 16.16 -17.35
CA ARG A 368 -53.07 17.17 -16.28
C ARG A 368 -52.43 16.59 -15.03
N VAL A 369 -52.83 15.37 -14.63
CA VAL A 369 -52.21 14.69 -13.50
C VAL A 369 -50.72 14.41 -13.78
N ILE A 370 -50.38 13.95 -14.98
CA ILE A 370 -48.99 13.71 -15.39
C ILE A 370 -48.17 15.00 -15.34
N GLU A 371 -48.65 16.09 -15.93
CA GLU A 371 -47.95 17.39 -15.93
C GLU A 371 -47.70 17.93 -14.52
N VAL A 372 -48.70 17.86 -13.64
CA VAL A 372 -48.56 18.28 -12.24
C VAL A 372 -47.48 17.47 -11.53
N ASN A 373 -47.46 16.15 -11.74
CA ASN A 373 -46.43 15.30 -11.15
C ASN A 373 -45.04 15.62 -11.71
N ILE A 374 -44.88 15.82 -13.02
CA ILE A 374 -43.59 16.20 -13.62
C ILE A 374 -43.09 17.53 -13.03
N ARG A 375 -43.94 18.54 -12.93
CA ARG A 375 -43.58 19.85 -12.35
C ARG A 375 -43.21 19.74 -10.87
N ASN A 376 -43.94 18.93 -10.11
CA ASN A 376 -43.63 18.67 -8.70
C ASN A 376 -42.29 17.95 -8.56
N LEU A 377 -42.04 16.90 -9.37
CA LEU A 377 -40.78 16.15 -9.36
C LEU A 377 -39.58 17.03 -9.72
N ALA A 378 -39.74 17.94 -10.68
CA ALA A 378 -38.68 18.87 -11.08
C ALA A 378 -38.37 19.93 -10.00
N GLY A 379 -39.33 20.22 -9.11
CA GLY A 379 -39.20 21.26 -8.08
C GLY A 379 -38.73 20.74 -6.71
N VAL A 380 -38.73 19.44 -6.48
CA VAL A 380 -38.30 18.86 -5.19
C VAL A 380 -36.78 18.76 -5.13
N PRO A 381 -36.13 19.30 -4.08
CA PRO A 381 -34.69 19.21 -3.90
C PRO A 381 -34.19 17.76 -3.88
N SER A 382 -33.04 17.51 -4.51
CA SER A 382 -32.45 16.16 -4.61
C SER A 382 -32.20 15.48 -3.27
N ILE A 383 -31.95 16.24 -2.20
CA ILE A 383 -31.77 15.71 -0.83
C ILE A 383 -33.02 15.04 -0.23
N ILE A 384 -34.20 15.26 -0.82
CA ILE A 384 -35.43 14.58 -0.41
C ILE A 384 -35.63 13.27 -1.18
N TYR A 385 -35.08 13.18 -2.39
CA TYR A 385 -35.18 11.97 -3.24
C TYR A 385 -34.08 10.96 -2.99
N GLY A 386 -32.86 11.44 -2.71
CA GLY A 386 -31.72 10.61 -2.32
C GLY A 386 -31.86 10.14 -0.88
#